data_AF-A0A455UI23-F1
#
_entry.id   AF-A0A455UI23-F1
#
_cell.length_a   1.000
_cell.length_b   1.000
_cell.length_c   1.000
_cell.angle_alpha   90.00
_cell.angle_beta   90.00
_cell.angle_gamma   90.00
#
_symmetry.space_group_name_H-M   'P 1'
#
loop_
_entity.id
_entity.type
_entity.pdbx_description
1 polymer ?
#
loop_
_entity_poly.entity_id
_entity_poly.type
_entity_poly.pdbx_seq_one_letter_code
_entity_poly.pdbx_strand_id
1 'polypeptide(L)'
;MANYFNTLPLREQLAQLAKCRFMYSSEFADGVDALKGKKMVVIGCGAQGLNQGLNLRDSGLDVSYALRPGSHRTEAPVLEERH
;
A
#
# COMPACT_ATOMS: atom_id res chain seq x y z
N MET A 1 16.39 -12.96 -15.67
CA MET A 1 16.00 -12.61 -14.28
C MET A 1 16.24 -13.83 -13.41
N ALA A 2 17.08 -13.74 -12.38
CA ALA A 2 17.29 -14.85 -11.43
C ALA A 2 16.23 -14.82 -10.32
N ASN A 3 15.87 -15.98 -9.76
CA ASN A 3 14.96 -16.05 -8.63
C ASN A 3 15.62 -15.43 -7.38
N TYR A 4 15.02 -14.37 -6.81
CA TYR A 4 15.58 -13.63 -5.67
C TYR A 4 15.96 -14.55 -4.49
N PHE A 5 15.06 -15.45 -4.09
CA PHE A 5 15.30 -16.33 -2.94
C PHE A 5 16.51 -17.23 -3.14
N ASN A 6 16.70 -17.76 -4.36
CA ASN A 6 17.83 -18.61 -4.71
C ASN A 6 19.16 -17.86 -4.78
N THR A 7 19.16 -16.51 -4.77
CA THR A 7 20.40 -15.72 -4.68
C THR A 7 20.90 -15.55 -3.25
N LEU A 8 20.11 -15.92 -2.25
CA LEU A 8 20.43 -15.72 -0.84
C LEU A 8 21.25 -16.91 -0.29
N PRO A 9 22.25 -16.65 0.58
CA PRO A 9 22.86 -17.70 1.40
C PRO A 9 21.82 -18.36 2.32
N LEU A 10 22.01 -19.63 2.67
CA LEU A 10 21.08 -20.41 3.51
C LEU A 10 20.68 -19.69 4.81
N ARG A 11 21.62 -18.99 5.46
CA ARG A 11 21.36 -18.22 6.67
C ARG A 11 20.31 -17.12 6.47
N GLU A 12 20.39 -16.38 5.36
CA GLU A 12 19.45 -15.30 5.03
C GLU A 12 18.09 -15.85 4.59
N GLN A 13 18.09 -16.98 3.88
CA GLN A 13 16.85 -17.70 3.56
C GLN A 13 16.09 -18.08 4.84
N LEU A 14 16.77 -18.71 5.79
CA LEU A 14 16.17 -19.08 7.08
C LEU A 14 15.73 -17.86 7.87
N ALA A 15 16.53 -16.78 7.87
CA ALA A 15 16.20 -15.55 8.55
C ALA A 15 14.92 -14.91 8.00
N GLN A 16 14.72 -14.89 6.67
CA GLN A 16 13.51 -14.34 6.03
C GLN A 16 12.29 -15.26 6.19
N LEU A 17 12.47 -16.58 6.09
CA LEU A 17 11.39 -17.56 6.33
C LEU A 17 10.86 -17.49 7.77
N ALA A 18 11.72 -17.20 8.73
CA ALA A 18 11.36 -17.06 10.13
C ALA A 18 10.79 -15.66 10.50
N LYS A 19 10.63 -14.73 9.56
CA LYS A 19 10.04 -13.42 9.84
C LYS A 19 8.52 -13.50 9.96
N CYS A 20 8.07 -13.79 11.17
CA CYS A 20 6.68 -13.61 11.57
C CYS A 20 6.63 -13.32 13.07
N ARG A 21 5.95 -12.24 13.45
CA ARG A 21 5.61 -11.96 14.84
C ARG A 21 4.28 -11.22 14.92
N PHE A 22 3.53 -11.46 15.98
CA PHE A 22 2.44 -10.56 16.34
C PHE A 22 3.02 -9.22 16.83
N MET A 23 2.32 -8.15 16.50
CA MET A 23 2.66 -6.78 16.92
C MET A 23 1.64 -6.30 17.94
N TYR A 24 2.09 -5.49 18.90
CA TYR A 24 1.21 -4.84 19.87
C TYR A 24 0.63 -3.56 19.30
N SER A 25 -0.58 -3.19 19.71
CA SER A 25 -1.23 -1.95 19.26
C SER A 25 -0.42 -0.69 19.60
N SER A 26 0.34 -0.72 20.70
CA SER A 26 1.23 0.38 21.11
C SER A 26 2.36 0.65 20.11
N GLU A 27 2.71 -0.33 19.26
CA GLU A 27 3.73 -0.14 18.20
C GLU A 27 3.24 0.80 17.08
N PHE A 28 1.93 1.11 17.04
CA PHE A 28 1.30 1.96 16.03
C PHE A 28 0.81 3.31 16.60
N ALA A 29 1.39 3.77 17.72
CA ALA A 29 0.98 5.00 18.40
C ALA A 29 1.04 6.25 17.49
N ASP A 30 1.99 6.29 16.55
CA ASP A 30 2.18 7.40 15.62
C ASP A 30 1.27 7.32 14.37
N GLY A 31 0.43 6.27 14.28
CA GLY A 31 -0.52 6.07 13.19
C GLY A 31 0.10 6.20 11.80
N VAL A 32 -0.35 7.20 11.04
CA VAL A 32 0.11 7.46 9.65
C VAL A 32 1.12 8.60 9.54
N ASP A 33 1.66 9.10 10.65
CA ASP A 33 2.49 10.31 10.68
C ASP A 33 3.73 10.22 9.78
N ALA A 34 4.35 9.03 9.68
CA ALA A 34 5.48 8.78 8.80
C ALA A 34 5.19 9.00 7.30
N LEU A 35 3.90 9.02 6.91
CA LEU A 35 3.42 9.18 5.55
C LEU A 35 2.79 10.55 5.29
N LYS A 36 2.50 11.35 6.31
CA LYS A 36 1.89 12.67 6.15
C LYS A 36 2.76 13.60 5.30
N GLY A 37 2.12 14.38 4.43
CA GLY A 37 2.77 15.31 3.50
C GLY A 37 3.47 14.66 2.29
N LYS A 38 3.52 13.31 2.21
CA LYS A 38 4.06 12.60 1.05
C LYS A 38 2.94 12.31 0.05
N LYS A 39 3.27 12.43 -1.24
CA LYS A 39 2.38 12.03 -2.33
C LYS A 39 2.51 10.54 -2.57
N MET A 40 1.39 9.82 -2.55
CA MET A 40 1.34 8.39 -2.82
C MET A 40 0.61 8.12 -4.13
N VAL A 41 1.14 7.20 -4.93
CA VAL A 41 0.57 6.80 -6.21
C VAL A 41 0.28 5.31 -6.18
N VAL A 42 -1.01 4.95 -6.25
CA VAL A 42 -1.46 3.56 -6.41
C VAL A 42 -1.46 3.22 -7.89
N ILE A 43 -0.77 2.15 -8.29
CA ILE A 43 -0.74 1.69 -9.68
C ILE A 43 -1.88 0.68 -9.88
N GLY A 44 -2.83 1.02 -10.76
CA GLY A 44 -4.05 0.24 -10.97
C GLY A 44 -5.15 0.58 -9.96
N CYS A 45 -6.40 0.27 -10.32
CA CYS A 45 -7.59 0.54 -9.49
C CYS A 45 -8.53 -0.69 -9.44
N GLY A 46 -7.96 -1.87 -9.23
CA GLY A 46 -8.74 -3.06 -8.89
C GLY A 46 -9.22 -3.03 -7.44
N ALA A 47 -9.83 -4.12 -6.96
CA ALA A 47 -10.46 -4.18 -5.63
C ALA A 47 -9.52 -3.77 -4.47
N GLN A 48 -8.28 -4.27 -4.45
CA GLN A 48 -7.33 -3.93 -3.39
C GLN A 48 -6.82 -2.49 -3.50
N GLY A 49 -6.42 -2.07 -4.70
CA GLY A 49 -5.92 -0.71 -4.92
C GLY A 49 -6.97 0.35 -4.59
N LEU A 50 -8.22 0.12 -4.99
CA LEU A 50 -9.33 1.01 -4.68
C LEU A 50 -9.56 1.09 -3.16
N ASN A 51 -9.88 -0.04 -2.51
CA ASN A 51 -10.27 -0.02 -1.10
C ASN A 51 -9.15 0.43 -0.17
N GLN A 52 -7.90 0.02 -0.44
CA GLN A 52 -6.76 0.48 0.38
C GLN A 52 -6.46 1.95 0.13
N GLY A 53 -6.55 2.43 -1.10
CA GLY A 53 -6.36 3.86 -1.37
C GLY A 53 -7.46 4.73 -0.77
N LEU A 54 -8.72 4.26 -0.71
CA LEU A 54 -9.80 4.93 0.03
C LEU A 54 -9.47 5.00 1.53
N ASN A 55 -9.09 3.88 2.16
CA ASN A 55 -8.68 3.88 3.57
C ASN A 55 -7.52 4.85 3.86
N LEU A 56 -6.51 4.88 2.98
CA LEU A 56 -5.36 5.79 3.10
C LEU A 56 -5.78 7.26 2.97
N ARG A 57 -6.66 7.57 2.01
CA ARG A 57 -7.21 8.92 1.83
C ARG A 57 -8.03 9.36 3.03
N ASP A 58 -8.91 8.48 3.52
CA ASP A 58 -9.76 8.74 4.70
C ASP A 58 -8.92 8.86 5.99
N SER A 59 -7.70 8.31 5.99
CA SER A 59 -6.69 8.51 7.04
C SER A 59 -5.91 9.84 6.91
N GLY A 60 -6.26 10.70 5.94
CA GLY A 60 -5.67 12.03 5.74
C GLY A 60 -4.40 12.06 4.89
N LEU A 61 -4.18 11.06 4.03
CA LEU A 61 -3.01 10.99 3.15
C LEU A 61 -3.32 11.44 1.71
N ASP A 62 -2.32 11.98 1.01
CA ASP A 62 -2.41 12.39 -0.39
C ASP A 62 -2.22 11.18 -1.32
N VAL A 63 -3.31 10.70 -1.91
CA VAL A 63 -3.35 9.47 -2.73
C VAL A 63 -3.88 9.76 -4.12
N SER A 64 -3.12 9.31 -5.13
CA SER A 64 -3.50 9.36 -6.54
C SER A 64 -3.43 7.97 -7.17
N TYR A 65 -4.08 7.79 -8.32
CA TYR A 65 -4.12 6.51 -9.04
C TYR A 65 -3.53 6.65 -10.44
N ALA A 66 -2.55 5.82 -10.76
CA ALA A 66 -1.97 5.71 -12.10
C ALA A 66 -2.62 4.54 -12.85
N LEU A 67 -3.23 4.84 -13.99
CA LEU A 67 -3.97 3.90 -14.83
C LEU A 67 -3.40 3.87 -16.25
N ARG A 68 -3.50 2.72 -16.93
CA ARG A 68 -3.14 2.64 -18.36
C ARG A 68 -4.17 3.45 -19.18
N PRO A 69 -3.76 4.18 -20.22
CA PRO A 69 -4.70 4.82 -21.14
C PRO A 69 -5.73 3.82 -21.66
N GLY A 70 -7.02 4.18 -21.60
CA GLY A 70 -8.12 3.32 -22.02
C GLY A 70 -8.56 2.25 -20.99
N SER A 71 -7.98 2.21 -19.79
CA SER A 71 -8.48 1.35 -18.73
C SER A 71 -9.72 1.93 -18.06
N HIS A 72 -10.76 1.11 -17.92
CA HIS A 72 -11.99 1.47 -17.24
C HIS A 72 -11.76 1.45 -15.72
N ARG A 73 -12.15 2.51 -15.01
CA ARG A 73 -12.31 2.44 -13.56
C ARG A 73 -13.48 1.52 -13.28
N THR A 74 -13.27 0.51 -12.43
CA THR A 74 -14.39 -0.11 -11.72
C THR A 74 -15.01 1.00 -10.88
N GLU A 75 -16.30 1.27 -11.08
CA GLU A 75 -17.03 2.43 -10.56
C GLU A 75 -16.66 2.73 -9.10
N ALA A 76 -15.82 3.74 -8.89
CA ALA A 76 -15.59 4.29 -7.57
C ALA A 76 -16.79 5.21 -7.25
N PRO A 77 -17.31 5.20 -6.01
CA PRO A 77 -18.33 6.16 -5.62
C PRO A 77 -17.77 7.57 -5.86
N VAL A 78 -18.51 8.37 -6.63
CA VAL A 78 -18.27 9.80 -6.79
C VAL A 78 -18.47 10.42 -5.41
N LEU A 79 -17.40 10.53 -4.63
CA LEU A 79 -17.37 11.44 -3.49
C LEU A 79 -16.94 12.79 -4.06
N GLU A 80 -17.98 13.50 -4.50
CA GLU A 80 -18.08 14.90 -4.84
C GLU A 80 -17.08 15.76 -4.03
N GLU A 81 -16.34 16.61 -4.75
CA GLU A 81 -15.48 17.65 -4.19
C GLU A 81 -16.26 18.46 -3.15
N ARG A 82 -15.89 18.33 -1.87
CA ARG A 82 -16.28 19.32 -0.87
C ARG A 82 -15.14 20.32 -0.75
N HIS A 83 -15.47 21.53 -1.23
CA HIS A 83 -14.78 22.80 -0.98
C HIS A 83 -14.43 23.02 0.48
#